data_AF-A0A377Q902-F1
#
_entry.id   AF-A0A377Q902-F1
#
_cell.length_a   1.000
_cell.length_b   1.000
_cell.length_c   1.000
_cell.angle_alpha   90.00
_cell.angle_beta   90.00
_cell.angle_gamma   90.00
#
_symmetry.space_group_name_H-M   'P 1'
#
loop_
_entity.id
_entity.type
_entity.pdbx_description
1 polymer ?
#
loop_
_entity_poly.entity_id
_entity_poly.type
_entity_poly.pdbx_seq_one_letter_code
_entity_poly.pdbx_strand_id
1 'polypeptide(L)'
;MSMDKNFRSKGPELLVDLTDNIAAALVELASIDQEKAAQLASEIADRMAAHWGGQNIYFPMGLSVRLSKRDQLIYDEFDGTNHSDLARKFGVSLQWIYKIVKTVRLEEIARRQQDLFV
;
A
#
# COMPACT_ATOMS: atom_id res chain seq x y z
N MET A 1 -37.73 -16.29 -21.04
CA MET A 1 -37.33 -17.10 -19.87
C MET A 1 -36.21 -16.35 -19.17
N SER A 2 -36.54 -15.69 -18.06
CA SER A 2 -35.64 -14.83 -17.27
C SER A 2 -34.51 -15.64 -16.61
N MET A 3 -33.33 -15.04 -16.44
CA MET A 3 -32.97 -14.36 -15.19
C MET A 3 -31.57 -13.72 -15.24
N ASP A 4 -31.56 -12.40 -15.13
CA ASP A 4 -30.48 -11.63 -14.52
C ASP A 4 -30.07 -12.22 -13.17
N LYS A 5 -28.76 -12.32 -12.88
CA LYS A 5 -28.22 -12.24 -11.51
C LYS A 5 -26.81 -11.59 -11.46
N ASN A 6 -26.82 -10.36 -10.96
CA ASN A 6 -25.86 -9.73 -10.04
C ASN A 6 -24.45 -9.30 -10.52
N PHE A 7 -24.38 -8.10 -11.11
CA PHE A 7 -23.24 -7.19 -10.96
C PHE A 7 -23.56 -6.07 -9.95
N ARG A 8 -24.28 -6.39 -8.87
CA ARG A 8 -24.72 -5.43 -7.85
C ARG A 8 -23.84 -5.58 -6.59
N SER A 9 -23.13 -4.48 -6.26
CA SER A 9 -22.82 -3.94 -4.91
C SER A 9 -21.38 -3.79 -4.40
N LYS A 10 -20.31 -4.20 -5.11
CA LYS A 10 -18.94 -3.93 -4.60
C LYS A 10 -18.46 -2.48 -4.74
N GLY A 11 -19.01 -1.72 -5.69
CA GLY A 11 -18.64 -0.31 -5.91
C GLY A 11 -18.98 0.59 -4.71
N PRO A 12 -20.22 0.57 -4.20
CA PRO A 12 -20.58 1.31 -3.00
C PRO A 12 -19.73 0.95 -1.78
N GLU A 13 -19.48 -0.35 -1.56
CA GLU A 13 -18.66 -0.82 -0.43
C GLU A 13 -17.21 -0.28 -0.50
N LEU A 14 -16.61 -0.28 -1.69
CA LEU A 14 -15.26 0.29 -1.89
C LEU A 14 -15.22 1.79 -1.62
N LEU A 15 -16.24 2.54 -2.04
CA LEU A 15 -16.28 4.00 -1.83
C LEU A 15 -16.49 4.37 -0.37
N VAL A 16 -17.29 3.59 0.36
CA VAL A 16 -17.45 3.74 1.82
C VAL A 16 -16.11 3.47 2.50
N ASP A 17 -15.46 2.34 2.19
CA ASP A 17 -14.16 1.99 2.77
C ASP A 17 -13.08 3.04 2.44
N LEU A 18 -13.05 3.53 1.19
CA LEU A 18 -12.15 4.61 0.78
C LEU A 18 -12.39 5.89 1.59
N THR A 19 -13.66 6.26 1.80
CA THR A 19 -14.05 7.44 2.59
C THR A 19 -13.58 7.29 4.03
N ASP A 20 -13.82 6.15 4.66
CA ASP A 20 -13.44 5.90 6.06
C ASP A 20 -11.92 5.92 6.23
N ASN A 21 -11.18 5.31 5.32
CA ASN A 21 -9.71 5.31 5.34
C ASN A 21 -9.14 6.72 5.14
N ILE A 22 -9.71 7.53 4.25
CA ILE A 22 -9.29 8.93 4.06
C ILE A 22 -9.58 9.76 5.33
N ALA A 23 -10.77 9.61 5.91
CA ALA A 23 -11.13 10.32 7.14
C ALA A 23 -10.16 10.00 8.28
N ALA A 24 -9.86 8.71 8.48
CA ALA A 24 -8.88 8.27 9.47
C ALA A 24 -7.49 8.87 9.20
N ALA A 25 -7.02 8.84 7.96
CA ALA A 25 -5.72 9.41 7.59
C ALA A 25 -5.65 10.94 7.81
N LEU A 26 -6.74 11.67 7.55
CA LEU A 26 -6.81 13.12 7.78
C LEU A 26 -6.72 13.47 9.28
N VAL A 27 -7.35 12.67 10.14
CA VAL A 27 -7.25 12.82 11.59
C VAL A 27 -5.83 12.49 12.06
N GLU A 28 -5.29 11.34 11.65
CA GLU A 28 -3.99 10.84 12.12
C GLU A 28 -2.82 11.70 11.63
N LEU A 29 -2.80 12.05 10.34
CA LEU A 29 -1.62 12.66 9.70
C LEU A 29 -1.68 14.19 9.69
N ALA A 30 -2.88 14.78 9.69
CA ALA A 30 -3.07 16.22 9.57
C ALA A 30 -3.78 16.85 10.78
N SER A 31 -4.13 16.05 11.82
CA SER A 31 -4.80 16.53 13.03
C SER A 31 -6.08 17.33 12.74
N ILE A 32 -6.78 16.96 11.67
CA ILE A 32 -8.07 17.57 11.31
C ILE A 32 -9.13 17.02 12.25
N ASP A 33 -10.05 17.87 12.68
CA ASP A 33 -11.21 17.48 13.48
C ASP A 33 -12.05 16.40 12.75
N GLN A 34 -12.63 15.47 13.51
CA GLN A 34 -13.30 14.29 12.99
C GLN A 34 -14.48 14.63 12.06
N GLU A 35 -15.27 15.66 12.41
CA GLU A 35 -16.41 16.06 11.60
C GLU A 35 -15.95 16.66 10.26
N LYS A 36 -14.94 17.53 10.32
CA LYS A 36 -14.34 18.13 9.12
C LYS A 36 -13.61 17.09 8.25
N ALA A 37 -12.96 16.10 8.87
CA ALA A 37 -12.28 15.01 8.17
C ALA A 37 -13.28 14.14 7.40
N ALA A 38 -14.44 13.81 8.00
CA ALA A 38 -15.48 13.03 7.33
C ALA A 38 -16.06 13.77 6.10
N GLN A 39 -16.33 15.08 6.23
CA GLN A 39 -16.82 15.90 5.11
C GLN A 39 -15.79 15.95 3.97
N LEU A 40 -14.52 16.20 4.29
CA LEU A 40 -13.46 16.24 3.29
C LEU A 40 -13.24 14.87 2.63
N ALA A 41 -13.30 13.79 3.41
CA ALA A 41 -13.15 12.43 2.90
C ALA A 41 -14.23 12.07 1.89
N SER A 42 -15.50 12.41 2.16
CA SER A 42 -16.61 12.19 1.23
C SER A 42 -16.37 12.91 -0.10
N GLU A 43 -16.00 14.20 -0.05
CA GLU A 43 -15.72 15.00 -1.25
C GLU A 43 -14.54 14.43 -2.06
N ILE A 44 -13.49 13.94 -1.38
CA ILE A 44 -12.34 13.32 -2.05
C ILE A 44 -12.75 12.00 -2.70
N ALA A 45 -13.51 11.15 -2.00
CA ALA A 45 -13.99 9.88 -2.53
C ALA A 45 -14.90 10.08 -3.75
N ASP A 46 -15.80 11.06 -3.71
CA ASP A 46 -16.67 11.41 -4.84
C ASP A 46 -15.87 11.88 -6.06
N ARG A 47 -14.84 12.71 -5.86
CA ARG A 47 -13.92 13.13 -6.94
C ARG A 47 -13.17 11.96 -7.54
N MET A 48 -12.71 11.03 -6.72
CA MET A 48 -12.05 9.80 -7.20
C MET A 48 -13.02 8.93 -7.99
N ALA A 49 -14.25 8.72 -7.49
CA ALA A 49 -15.28 7.98 -8.19
C ALA A 49 -15.62 8.62 -9.55
N ALA A 50 -15.71 9.95 -9.63
CA ALA A 50 -15.97 10.67 -10.87
C ALA A 50 -14.81 10.56 -11.87
N HIS A 51 -13.56 10.63 -11.39
CA HIS A 51 -12.38 10.61 -12.27
C HIS A 51 -12.03 9.20 -12.76
N TRP A 52 -12.20 8.20 -11.90
CA TRP A 52 -11.80 6.82 -12.14
C TRP A 52 -12.95 5.87 -12.44
N GLY A 53 -14.19 6.33 -12.29
CA GLY A 53 -15.38 5.56 -12.58
C GLY A 53 -15.34 4.96 -13.99
N GLY A 54 -15.59 3.65 -14.08
CA GLY A 54 -15.55 2.91 -15.35
C GLY A 54 -14.15 2.42 -15.76
N GLN A 55 -13.09 2.80 -15.05
CA GLN A 55 -11.74 2.30 -15.29
C GLN A 55 -11.45 1.07 -14.41
N ASN A 56 -10.64 0.12 -14.92
CA ASN A 56 -10.13 -0.98 -14.12
C ASN A 56 -8.78 -0.59 -13.50
N ILE A 57 -8.80 -0.15 -12.24
CA ILE A 57 -7.60 0.31 -11.54
C ILE A 57 -6.93 -0.85 -10.80
N TYR A 58 -5.65 -1.07 -11.10
CA TYR A 58 -4.80 -2.01 -10.39
C TYR A 58 -3.92 -1.25 -9.38
N PHE A 59 -4.05 -1.62 -8.09
CA PHE A 59 -3.15 -1.16 -7.04
C PHE A 59 -2.05 -2.21 -6.80
N PRO A 60 -0.80 -1.96 -7.21
CA PRO A 60 0.28 -2.91 -6.96
C PRO A 60 0.61 -2.98 -5.46
N MET A 61 0.50 -4.18 -4.89
CA MET A 61 0.90 -4.43 -3.49
C MET A 61 2.43 -4.43 -3.33
N GLY A 62 2.93 -3.71 -2.33
CA GLY A 62 4.35 -3.66 -2.00
C GLY A 62 5.19 -2.84 -2.98
N LEU A 63 4.62 -1.75 -3.50
CA LEU A 63 5.28 -0.71 -4.29
C LEU A 63 5.26 0.62 -3.51
N SER A 64 5.39 0.56 -2.18
CA SER A 64 5.78 1.73 -1.44
C SER A 64 7.19 2.10 -1.91
N VAL A 65 7.32 3.25 -2.57
CA VAL A 65 8.61 3.87 -2.96
C VAL A 65 9.52 4.10 -1.74
N ARG A 66 8.96 3.96 -0.53
CA ARG A 66 9.69 3.86 0.73
C ARG A 66 9.65 2.41 1.19
N LEU A 67 10.82 1.81 1.41
CA LEU A 67 10.92 0.59 2.19
C LEU A 67 10.12 0.75 3.48
N SER A 68 9.20 -0.17 3.74
CA SER A 68 8.55 -0.17 5.05
C SER A 68 9.58 -0.48 6.14
N LYS A 69 9.34 -0.04 7.37
CA LYS A 69 10.18 -0.44 8.52
C LYS A 69 10.33 -1.96 8.63
N ARG A 70 9.29 -2.70 8.22
CA ARG A 70 9.30 -4.16 8.15
C ARG A 70 10.28 -4.68 7.10
N ASP A 71 10.32 -4.08 5.92
CA ASP A 71 11.21 -4.53 4.83
C ASP A 71 12.69 -4.28 5.17
N GLN A 72 12.98 -3.16 5.86
CA GLN A 72 14.33 -2.90 6.41
C GLN A 72 14.71 -3.95 7.45
N LEU A 73 13.83 -4.24 8.41
CA LEU A 73 14.11 -5.27 9.42
C LEU A 73 14.31 -6.67 8.80
N ILE A 74 13.53 -7.02 7.78
CA ILE A 74 13.73 -8.28 7.03
C ILE A 74 15.12 -8.33 6.38
N TYR A 75 15.60 -7.21 5.84
CA TYR A 75 16.94 -7.13 5.26
C TYR A 75 18.06 -7.14 6.31
N ASP A 76 17.87 -6.46 7.43
CA ASP A 76 18.85 -6.41 8.53
C ASP A 76 19.05 -7.79 9.17
N GLU A 77 17.99 -8.61 9.23
CA GLU A 77 18.05 -10.00 9.70
C GLU A 77 18.48 -11.02 8.63
N PHE A 78 18.68 -10.58 7.39
CA PHE A 78 19.04 -11.47 6.29
C PHE A 78 20.52 -11.84 6.31
N ASP A 79 20.82 -13.14 6.40
CA ASP A 79 22.20 -13.65 6.50
C ASP A 79 22.77 -14.19 5.17
N GLY A 80 21.99 -14.12 4.08
CA GLY A 80 22.35 -14.68 2.78
C GLY A 80 21.65 -16.00 2.44
N THR A 81 21.21 -16.76 3.45
CA THR A 81 20.68 -18.12 3.28
C THR A 81 19.34 -18.37 3.95
N ASN A 82 18.96 -17.55 4.95
CA ASN A 82 17.77 -17.72 5.79
C ASN A 82 16.41 -17.27 5.20
N HIS A 83 16.23 -17.25 3.87
CA HIS A 83 15.01 -16.74 3.23
C HIS A 83 13.72 -17.44 3.72
N SER A 84 13.78 -18.77 3.88
CA SER A 84 12.63 -19.57 4.33
C SER A 84 12.24 -19.28 5.77
N ASP A 85 13.22 -19.00 6.63
CA ASP A 85 12.99 -18.70 8.03
C ASP A 85 12.40 -17.30 8.19
N LEU A 86 12.88 -16.32 7.42
CA LEU A 86 12.29 -14.97 7.34
C LEU A 86 10.85 -15.02 6.82
N ALA A 87 10.58 -15.80 5.77
CA ALA A 87 9.22 -15.97 5.24
C ALA A 87 8.24 -16.44 6.33
N ARG A 88 8.66 -17.43 7.13
CA ARG A 88 7.86 -17.94 8.26
C ARG A 88 7.72 -16.90 9.37
N LYS A 89 8.82 -16.24 9.76
CA LYS A 89 8.85 -15.25 10.85
C LYS A 89 7.94 -14.04 10.57
N PHE A 90 7.96 -13.55 9.34
CA PHE A 90 7.22 -12.35 8.93
C PHE A 90 5.85 -12.64 8.28
N GLY A 91 5.46 -13.91 8.19
CA GLY A 91 4.15 -14.33 7.69
C GLY A 91 3.93 -14.04 6.20
N VAL A 92 4.97 -14.20 5.40
CA VAL A 92 5.01 -13.73 4.00
C VAL A 92 5.55 -14.80 3.06
N SER A 93 5.34 -14.63 1.75
CA SER A 93 5.82 -15.61 0.77
C SER A 93 7.33 -15.53 0.59
N LEU A 94 7.94 -16.68 0.26
CA LEU A 94 9.37 -16.76 -0.04
C LEU A 94 9.78 -15.82 -1.18
N GLN A 95 8.94 -15.73 -2.22
CA GLN A 95 9.13 -14.81 -3.35
C GLN A 95 9.18 -13.34 -2.91
N TRP A 96 8.40 -12.98 -1.89
CA TRP A 96 8.37 -11.63 -1.37
C TRP A 96 9.63 -11.29 -0.58
N ILE A 97 10.19 -12.25 0.19
CA ILE A 97 11.51 -12.09 0.83
C ILE A 97 12.60 -11.85 -0.22
N TYR A 98 12.65 -12.64 -1.30
CA TYR A 98 13.59 -12.42 -2.40
C TYR A 98 13.46 -11.02 -3.01
N LYS A 99 12.22 -10.54 -3.20
CA LYS A 99 11.96 -9.20 -3.72
C LYS A 99 12.49 -8.13 -2.76
N ILE A 100 12.23 -8.26 -1.46
CA ILE A 100 12.70 -7.31 -0.43
C ILE A 100 14.23 -7.22 -0.43
N VAL A 101 14.91 -8.37 -0.33
CA VAL A 101 16.37 -8.41 -0.27
C VAL A 101 16.99 -7.74 -1.50
N LYS A 102 16.42 -7.99 -2.69
CA LYS A 102 16.86 -7.35 -3.93
C LYS A 102 16.63 -5.84 -3.91
N THR A 103 15.43 -5.39 -3.50
CA THR A 103 15.07 -3.98 -3.49
C THR A 103 15.94 -3.19 -2.51
N VAL A 104 16.07 -3.64 -1.26
CA VAL A 104 16.86 -2.94 -0.23
C VAL A 104 18.33 -2.84 -0.63
N ARG A 105 18.90 -3.92 -1.20
CA ARG A 105 20.28 -3.93 -1.68
C ARG A 105 20.52 -2.91 -2.79
N LEU A 106 19.58 -2.76 -3.73
CA LEU A 106 19.71 -1.76 -4.80
C LEU A 106 19.65 -0.34 -4.25
N GLU A 107 18.79 -0.08 -3.26
CA GLU A 107 18.72 1.22 -2.59
C GLU A 107 19.98 1.55 -1.78
N GLU A 108 20.57 0.58 -1.08
CA GLU A 108 21.85 0.77 -0.39
C GLU A 108 22.98 1.13 -1.35
N ILE A 109 23.07 0.44 -2.49
CA ILE A 109 24.07 0.72 -3.52
C ILE A 109 23.86 2.13 -4.06
N ALA A 110 22.63 2.51 -4.39
CA ALA A 110 22.30 3.84 -4.88
C ALA A 110 22.67 4.94 -3.87
N ARG A 111 22.40 4.72 -2.58
CA ARG A 111 22.74 5.63 -1.48
C ARG A 111 24.26 5.82 -1.36
N ARG A 112 25.01 4.72 -1.31
CA ARG A 112 26.48 4.75 -1.24
C ARG A 112 27.11 5.37 -2.49
N GLN A 113 26.49 5.20 -3.65
CA GLN A 113 26.94 5.84 -4.90
C GLN A 113 26.68 7.34 -4.92
N GLN A 114 25.59 7.83 -4.33
CA GLN A 114 25.38 9.28 -4.18
C GLN A 114 26.44 9.91 -3.28
N ASP A 115 26.82 9.26 -2.18
CA ASP A 115 27.86 9.74 -1.26
C ASP A 115 29.27 9.82 -1.88
N LEU A 116 29.52 9.14 -3.01
CA LEU A 116 30.81 9.16 -3.71
C LEU A 116 31.02 10.39 -4.61
N PHE A 117 29.97 11.18 -4.87
CA PHE A 117 30.01 12.35 -5.74
C PHE A 117 29.69 13.67 -5.00
N VAL A 118 29.80 13.67 -3.67
CA VAL A 118 29.64 14.86 -2.81
C VAL A 118 30.96 15.26 -2.18
#